data_AF-A0A2N2BUM1-F1
#
_entry.id   AF-A0A2N2BUM1-F1
#
_cell.length_a   1.000
_cell.length_b   1.000
_cell.length_c   1.000
_cell.angle_alpha   90.00
_cell.angle_beta   90.00
_cell.angle_gamma   90.00
#
_symmetry.space_group_name_H-M   'P 1'
#
loop_
_entity.id
_entity.type
_entity.pdbx_description
1 polymer ?
#
loop_
_entity_poly.entity_id
_entity_poly.type
_entity_poly.pdbx_seq_one_letter_code
_entity_poly.pdbx_strand_id
1 'polypeptide(L)'
;MEKQNIEVIKKSPEELQKCKNDQVKLWEEKSYPDFAPRSGKCYRCGRDIYQNYLLGTHWEPKISNGHDGKTLVTGCPHCHRSFCD
;
A
#
# COMPACT_ATOMS: atom_id res chain seq x y z
N MET A 1 18.45 26.29 -3.45
CA MET A 1 18.05 24.94 -2.97
C MET A 1 17.94 24.05 -4.19
N GLU A 2 18.83 23.06 -4.32
CA GLU A 2 18.79 22.11 -5.42
C GLU A 2 17.51 21.27 -5.34
N LYS A 3 16.77 21.18 -6.44
CA LYS A 3 15.61 20.30 -6.56
C LYS A 3 16.15 18.87 -6.59
N GLN A 4 15.96 18.11 -5.50
CA GLN A 4 16.19 16.68 -5.53
C GLN A 4 15.14 16.04 -6.44
N ASN A 5 15.57 15.48 -7.58
CA ASN A 5 14.72 14.63 -8.41
C ASN A 5 14.48 13.33 -7.65
N ILE A 6 13.38 13.25 -6.91
CA ILE A 6 12.97 12.04 -6.22
C ILE A 6 12.15 11.19 -7.19
N GLU A 7 12.74 10.10 -7.67
CA GLU A 7 12.04 9.11 -8.49
C GLU A 7 11.37 8.06 -7.60
N VAL A 8 10.12 7.72 -7.93
CA VAL A 8 9.39 6.63 -7.28
C VAL A 8 9.34 5.43 -8.21
N ILE A 9 9.93 4.33 -7.74
CA ILE A 9 9.83 3.04 -8.41
C ILE A 9 8.43 2.49 -8.20
N LYS A 10 7.65 2.42 -9.27
CA LYS A 10 6.31 1.84 -9.27
C LYS A 10 6.42 0.32 -9.39
N LYS A 11 5.66 -0.39 -8.56
CA LYS A 11 5.44 -1.84 -8.73
C LYS A 11 4.67 -2.09 -10.02
N SER A 12 5.03 -3.14 -10.76
CA SER A 12 4.33 -3.59 -11.96
C SER A 12 2.92 -4.10 -11.62
N PRO A 13 2.02 -4.21 -12.62
CA PRO A 13 0.71 -4.84 -12.41
C PRO A 13 0.80 -6.26 -11.84
N GLU A 14 1.77 -7.06 -12.29
CA GLU A 14 2.01 -8.42 -11.83
C GLU A 14 2.45 -8.44 -10.36
N GLU A 15 3.33 -7.52 -9.97
CA GLU A 15 3.76 -7.38 -8.57
C GLU A 15 2.60 -6.98 -7.66
N LEU A 16 1.76 -6.04 -8.10
CA LEU A 16 0.57 -5.63 -7.34
C LEU A 16 -0.43 -6.78 -7.18
N GLN A 17 -0.65 -7.56 -8.25
CA GLN A 17 -1.53 -8.73 -8.18
C GLN A 17 -0.96 -9.80 -7.25
N LYS A 18 0.36 -10.00 -7.29
CA LYS A 18 1.04 -10.91 -6.37
C LYS A 18 0.83 -10.50 -4.92
N CYS A 19 1.00 -9.22 -4.56
CA CYS A 19 0.79 -8.75 -3.20
C CYS A 19 -0.66 -8.97 -2.70
N LYS A 20 -1.66 -8.82 -3.57
CA LYS A 20 -3.07 -9.10 -3.25
C LYS A 20 -3.28 -10.59 -2.97
N ASN A 21 -2.75 -11.44 -3.84
CA ASN A 21 -2.85 -12.89 -3.68
C ASN A 21 -2.13 -13.38 -2.41
N ASP A 22 -0.95 -12.82 -2.11
CA ASP A 22 -0.20 -13.17 -0.91
C ASP A 22 -0.96 -12.80 0.37
N GLN A 23 -1.68 -11.66 0.40
CA GLN A 23 -2.57 -11.35 1.53
C GLN A 23 -3.73 -12.31 1.68
N VAL A 24 -4.42 -12.65 0.58
CA VAL A 24 -5.53 -13.61 0.63
C VAL A 24 -5.05 -14.95 1.20
N LYS A 25 -3.92 -15.45 0.72
CA LYS A 25 -3.30 -16.67 1.24
C LYS A 25 -2.96 -16.55 2.73
N LEU A 26 -2.37 -15.44 3.15
CA LEU A 26 -2.03 -15.22 4.56
C LEU A 26 -3.27 -15.26 5.45
N TRP A 27 -4.38 -14.67 5.01
CA TRP A 27 -5.65 -14.72 5.76
C TRP A 27 -6.19 -16.13 5.88
N GLU A 28 -6.14 -16.91 4.80
CA GLU A 28 -6.58 -18.32 4.79
C GLU A 28 -5.69 -19.18 5.69
N GLU A 29 -4.37 -19.09 5.54
CA GLU A 29 -3.40 -19.91 6.29
C GLU A 29 -3.41 -19.62 7.79
N LYS A 30 -3.64 -18.35 8.18
CA LYS A 30 -3.63 -17.91 9.58
C LYS A 30 -5.01 -17.75 10.19
N SER A 31 -6.08 -17.96 9.41
CA SER A 31 -7.45 -17.63 9.79
C SER A 31 -7.59 -16.18 10.28
N TYR A 32 -6.89 -15.24 9.63
CA TYR A 32 -7.00 -13.83 9.95
C TYR A 32 -8.25 -13.20 9.32
N PRO A 33 -8.85 -12.19 9.98
CA PRO A 33 -9.88 -11.36 9.36
C PRO A 33 -9.36 -10.66 8.10
N ASP A 34 -10.24 -10.44 7.12
CA ASP A 34 -9.91 -9.76 5.87
C ASP A 34 -9.91 -8.23 6.03
N PHE A 35 -9.04 -7.73 6.92
CA PHE A 35 -8.92 -6.30 7.22
C PHE A 35 -8.59 -5.48 5.97
N ALA A 36 -7.60 -5.90 5.18
CA ALA A 36 -7.21 -5.13 4.01
C ALA A 36 -8.25 -5.27 2.89
N PRO A 37 -8.54 -4.19 2.13
CA PRO A 37 -9.48 -4.26 1.03
C PRO A 37 -9.01 -5.25 -0.05
N ARG A 38 -9.86 -6.21 -0.44
CA ARG A 38 -9.56 -7.22 -1.49
C ARG A 38 -9.16 -6.61 -2.84
N SER A 39 -9.69 -5.43 -3.16
CA SER A 39 -9.32 -4.67 -4.36
C SER A 39 -7.88 -4.13 -4.31
N GLY A 40 -7.29 -4.06 -3.12
CA GLY A 40 -6.07 -3.32 -2.79
C GLY A 40 -6.30 -1.81 -2.68
N LYS A 41 -7.51 -1.29 -2.92
CA LYS A 41 -7.76 0.16 -2.90
C LYS A 41 -8.27 0.61 -1.54
N CYS A 42 -7.58 1.58 -0.94
CA CYS A 42 -8.04 2.20 0.30
C CYS A 42 -9.38 2.92 0.09
N TYR A 43 -10.39 2.59 0.91
CA TYR A 43 -11.72 3.22 0.83
C TYR A 43 -11.72 4.72 1.17
N ARG A 44 -10.69 5.21 1.88
CA ARG A 44 -10.57 6.64 2.24
C ARG A 44 -9.86 7.45 1.16
N CYS A 45 -8.73 6.95 0.64
CA CYS A 45 -7.86 7.75 -0.23
C CYS A 45 -7.79 7.25 -1.68
N GLY A 46 -8.45 6.13 -2.01
CA GLY A 46 -8.53 5.56 -3.35
C GLY A 46 -7.23 4.95 -3.91
N ARG A 47 -6.10 5.11 -3.22
CA ARG A 47 -4.80 4.59 -3.66
C ARG A 47 -4.69 3.08 -3.43
N ASP A 48 -3.93 2.43 -4.30
CA ASP A 48 -3.56 1.02 -4.12
C ASP A 48 -2.57 0.88 -2.96
N ILE A 49 -2.93 0.17 -1.90
CA ILE A 49 -2.15 0.00 -0.66
C ILE A 49 -0.85 -0.76 -0.87
N TYR A 50 -0.68 -1.43 -2.00
CA TYR A 50 0.56 -2.14 -2.36
C TYR A 50 1.47 -1.32 -3.29
N GLN A 51 1.00 -0.21 -3.85
CA GLN A 51 1.78 0.61 -4.77
C GLN A 51 2.58 1.70 -4.03
N ASN A 52 3.73 2.08 -4.58
CA ASN A 52 4.54 3.19 -4.09
C ASN A 52 4.07 4.52 -4.69
N TYR A 53 4.11 5.61 -3.93
CA TYR A 53 3.74 6.95 -4.41
C TYR A 53 4.70 8.01 -3.90
N LEU A 54 4.85 9.08 -4.67
CA LEU A 54 5.41 10.34 -4.19
C LEU A 54 4.25 11.14 -3.61
N LEU A 55 4.25 11.33 -2.30
CA LEU A 55 3.26 12.12 -1.56
C LEU A 55 3.94 13.32 -0.92
N GLY A 56 3.17 14.13 -0.18
CA GLY A 56 3.67 15.34 0.46
C GLY A 56 3.46 16.59 -0.40
N THR A 57 4.06 17.70 0.02
CA THR A 57 3.98 18.97 -0.72
C THR A 57 5.17 19.09 -1.66
N HIS A 58 5.15 20.07 -2.57
CA HIS A 58 6.31 20.34 -3.43
C HIS A 58 7.59 20.67 -2.63
N TRP A 59 7.43 21.17 -1.42
CA TRP A 59 8.52 21.57 -0.52
C TRP A 59 8.99 20.42 0.38
N GLU A 60 8.12 19.44 0.64
CA GLU A 60 8.38 18.27 1.48
C GLU A 60 7.86 16.98 0.81
N PRO A 61 8.48 16.57 -0.31
CA PRO A 61 8.14 15.30 -0.96
C PRO A 61 8.54 14.11 -0.09
N LYS A 62 7.67 13.11 -0.02
CA LYS A 62 7.89 11.87 0.74
C LYS A 62 7.51 10.66 -0.10
N ILE A 63 8.43 9.70 -0.18
CA ILE A 63 8.12 8.38 -0.73
C ILE A 63 7.25 7.63 0.28
N SER A 64 6.05 7.26 -0.16
CA SER A 64 5.15 6.37 0.57
C SER A 64 5.21 4.99 -0.08
N ASN A 65 5.85 4.06 0.60
CA ASN A 65 5.97 2.68 0.14
C ASN A 65 4.66 1.93 0.41
N GLY A 66 4.16 1.23 -0.60
CA GLY A 66 3.06 0.30 -0.43
C GLY A 66 3.53 -0.99 0.23
N HIS A 67 2.59 -1.71 0.85
CA HIS A 67 2.86 -3.02 1.47
C HIS A 67 3.32 -4.05 0.43
N ASP A 68 3.97 -5.12 0.90
CA ASP A 68 4.44 -6.24 0.07
C ASP A 68 3.49 -7.45 0.07
N GLY A 69 2.46 -7.41 0.92
CA GLY A 69 1.49 -8.49 1.08
C GLY A 69 1.99 -9.69 1.85
N LYS A 70 3.16 -9.64 2.50
CA LYS A 70 3.73 -10.74 3.29
C LYS A 70 3.37 -10.68 4.78
N THR A 71 2.90 -9.53 5.25
CA THR A 71 2.49 -9.29 6.65
C THR A 71 1.05 -8.85 6.70
N LEU A 72 0.36 -9.08 7.82
CA LEU A 72 -1.05 -8.70 7.97
C LEU A 72 -1.21 -7.18 7.80
N VAL A 73 -1.94 -6.78 6.76
CA VAL A 73 -2.18 -5.36 6.47
C VAL A 73 -3.44 -4.88 7.20
N THR A 74 -3.24 -4.06 8.24
CA THR A 74 -4.33 -3.50 9.06
C THR A 74 -4.60 -2.02 8.80
N GLY A 75 -3.87 -1.39 7.87
CA GLY A 75 -4.07 0.03 7.57
C GLY A 75 -3.39 0.51 6.28
N CYS A 76 -3.85 1.66 5.79
CA CYS A 76 -3.33 2.28 4.58
C CYS A 76 -1.98 2.97 4.83
N PRO A 77 -0.91 2.62 4.10
CA PRO A 77 0.42 3.23 4.29
C PRO A 77 0.50 4.67 3.77
N HIS A 78 -0.51 5.13 3.02
CA HIS A 78 -0.53 6.44 2.35
C HIS A 78 -1.30 7.52 3.11
N CYS A 79 -2.40 7.13 3.76
CA CYS A 79 -3.26 8.07 4.50
C CYS A 79 -3.45 7.70 5.96
N HIS A 80 -2.78 6.63 6.42
CA HIS A 80 -2.79 6.15 7.80
C HIS A 80 -4.18 5.82 8.35
N ARG A 81 -5.14 5.50 7.47
CA ARG A 81 -6.46 5.00 7.88
C ARG A 81 -6.32 3.54 8.32
N SER A 82 -6.78 3.25 9.55
CA SER A 82 -6.98 1.87 10.04
C SER A 82 -8.06 1.18 9.22
N PHE A 83 -7.87 -0.11 8.95
CA PHE A 83 -8.89 -1.01 8.41
C PHE A 83 -9.50 -1.91 9.50
N CYS A 84 -8.93 -1.90 10.70
CA CYS A 84 -9.59 -2.40 11.89
C CYS A 84 -10.54 -1.30 12.39
N ASP A 85 -11.84 -1.55 12.28
CA ASP A 85 -12.89 -0.81 12.98
C ASP A 85 -13.42 -1.69 14.14
#